data_AF-A0A5C7LA38-F1
#
_entry.id   AF-A0A5C7LA38-F1
#
_cell.length_a   1.000
_cell.length_b   1.000
_cell.length_c   1.000
_cell.angle_alpha   90.00
_cell.angle_beta   90.00
_cell.angle_gamma   90.00
#
_symmetry.space_group_name_H-M   'P 1'
#
loop_
_entity.id
_entity.type
_entity.pdbx_description
1 polymer ?
#
loop_
_entity_poly.entity_id
_entity_poly.type
_entity_poly.pdbx_seq_one_letter_code
_entity_poly.pdbx_strand_id
1 'polypeptide(L)'
;MTKTKSADASTRNWWIAIAFCLASVIVLVIYLTSGYGEVSTQAYQYARSLYTVCNQKDNARLEKVVQMIEADHKSQKLSDRDHNYLMGLVQMAKNGKWNDAQERIRSLLEAQVKTE
;
A
#
# COMPACT_ATOMS: atom_id res chain seq x y z
N MET A 1 -48.05 -41.69 4.03
CA MET A 1 -46.59 -41.57 3.80
C MET A 1 -46.36 -41.30 2.32
N THR A 2 -46.06 -40.06 1.93
CA THR A 2 -45.59 -39.72 0.57
C THR A 2 -44.32 -38.87 0.70
N LYS A 3 -43.21 -39.44 0.21
CA LYS A 3 -41.84 -38.92 0.28
C LYS A 3 -41.64 -37.78 -0.72
N THR A 4 -41.23 -36.63 -0.18
CA THR A 4 -40.20 -35.67 -0.64
C THR A 4 -39.71 -35.71 -2.10
N LYS A 5 -39.78 -34.57 -2.80
CA LYS A 5 -38.64 -33.95 -3.52
C LYS A 5 -39.00 -32.53 -3.97
N SER A 6 -38.85 -31.57 -3.08
CA SER A 6 -38.78 -30.14 -3.42
C SER A 6 -37.39 -29.63 -3.06
N ALA A 7 -36.39 -30.06 -3.80
CA ALA A 7 -35.00 -29.65 -3.56
C ALA A 7 -34.23 -29.56 -4.88
N ASP A 8 -34.66 -28.73 -5.84
CA ASP A 8 -33.94 -28.65 -7.13
C ASP A 8 -33.99 -27.29 -7.88
N ALA A 9 -34.14 -26.19 -7.15
CA ALA A 9 -33.96 -24.84 -7.72
C ALA A 9 -32.87 -24.01 -7.03
N SER A 10 -32.70 -24.17 -5.71
CA SER A 10 -31.71 -23.43 -4.91
C SER A 10 -30.26 -23.90 -5.14
N THR A 11 -30.06 -25.19 -5.36
CA THR A 11 -28.73 -25.83 -5.47
C THR A 11 -27.96 -25.48 -6.74
N ARG A 12 -28.67 -25.15 -7.83
CA ARG A 12 -28.06 -24.97 -9.16
C ARG A 12 -27.47 -23.58 -9.40
N ASN A 13 -27.78 -22.59 -8.57
CA ASN A 13 -27.19 -21.24 -8.68
C ASN A 13 -26.34 -20.87 -7.45
N TRP A 14 -26.42 -21.67 -6.39
CA TRP A 14 -25.67 -21.44 -5.16
C TRP A 14 -24.16 -21.58 -5.35
N TRP A 15 -23.71 -22.50 -6.20
CA TRP A 15 -22.29 -22.63 -6.54
C TRP A 15 -21.76 -21.43 -7.32
N ILE A 16 -22.60 -20.74 -8.10
CA ILE A 16 -22.23 -19.49 -8.80
C ILE A 16 -22.03 -18.36 -7.78
N ALA A 17 -22.94 -18.24 -6.81
CA ALA A 17 -22.81 -17.27 -5.72
C ALA A 17 -21.57 -17.53 -4.85
N ILE A 18 -21.28 -18.81 -4.55
CA ILE A 18 -20.07 -19.21 -3.82
C ILE A 18 -18.81 -18.87 -4.62
N ALA A 19 -18.78 -19.20 -5.92
CA ALA A 19 -17.65 -18.90 -6.80
C ALA A 19 -17.41 -17.39 -6.92
N PHE A 20 -18.47 -16.59 -7.00
CA PHE A 20 -18.38 -15.13 -7.07
C PHE A 20 -17.88 -14.53 -5.74
N CYS A 21 -18.40 -15.00 -4.60
CA CYS A 21 -17.88 -14.61 -3.29
C CYS A 21 -16.40 -14.99 -3.12
N LEU A 22 -16.01 -16.21 -3.50
CA LEU A 22 -14.61 -16.64 -3.46
C LEU A 22 -13.73 -15.78 -4.37
N ALA A 23 -14.16 -15.48 -5.60
CA ALA A 23 -13.43 -14.60 -6.50
C ALA A 23 -13.26 -13.19 -5.91
N SER A 24 -14.32 -12.62 -5.31
CA SER A 24 -14.23 -11.30 -4.66
C SER A 24 -13.29 -11.30 -3.46
N VAL A 25 -13.28 -12.37 -2.67
CA VAL A 25 -12.37 -12.51 -1.52
C VAL A 25 -10.94 -12.70 -2.01
N ILE A 26 -10.69 -13.44 -3.09
CA ILE A 26 -9.36 -13.59 -3.69
C ILE A 26 -8.86 -12.24 -4.21
N VAL A 27 -9.68 -11.45 -4.89
CA VAL A 27 -9.32 -10.10 -5.32
C VAL A 27 -8.99 -9.22 -4.12
N LEU A 28 -9.82 -9.24 -3.06
CA LEU A 28 -9.59 -8.48 -1.84
C LEU A 28 -8.28 -8.91 -1.14
N VAL A 29 -8.02 -10.21 -1.08
CA VAL A 29 -6.80 -10.78 -0.52
C VAL A 29 -5.60 -10.36 -1.36
N ILE A 30 -5.65 -10.39 -2.70
CA ILE A 30 -4.56 -9.89 -3.56
C ILE A 30 -4.27 -8.41 -3.30
N TYR A 31 -5.31 -7.58 -3.11
CA TYR A 31 -5.14 -6.17 -2.74
C TYR A 31 -4.50 -6.01 -1.35
N LEU A 32 -4.79 -6.90 -0.40
CA LEU A 32 -4.28 -6.84 0.97
C LEU A 32 -2.92 -7.56 1.16
N THR A 33 -2.61 -8.56 0.33
CA THR A 33 -1.36 -9.35 0.33
C THR A 33 -0.36 -8.84 -0.70
N SER A 34 -0.65 -7.71 -1.35
CA SER A 34 0.36 -6.81 -1.93
C SER A 34 1.25 -6.26 -0.79
N GLY A 35 1.99 -7.15 -0.13
CA GLY A 35 3.16 -6.77 0.64
C GLY A 35 4.05 -5.93 -0.27
N TYR A 36 4.65 -4.88 0.28
CA TYR A 36 5.39 -3.79 -0.38
C TYR A 36 6.08 -4.16 -1.71
N GLY A 37 5.30 -4.36 -2.78
CA GLY A 37 5.82 -4.57 -4.12
C GLY A 37 6.60 -3.34 -4.55
N GLU A 38 7.66 -3.56 -5.31
CA GLU A 38 8.49 -2.55 -5.99
C GLU A 38 7.85 -1.17 -6.01
N VAL A 39 8.40 -0.29 -5.18
CA VAL A 39 8.06 1.13 -5.28
C VAL A 39 8.66 1.65 -6.58
N SER A 40 7.96 2.56 -7.24
CA SER A 40 8.51 3.19 -8.44
C SER A 40 9.88 3.82 -8.15
N THR A 41 10.75 3.94 -9.17
CA THR A 41 12.04 4.62 -9.03
C THR A 41 11.89 6.00 -8.40
N GLN A 42 10.81 6.72 -8.73
CA GLN A 42 10.51 8.02 -8.18
C GLN A 42 10.17 7.97 -6.69
N ALA A 43 9.34 7.01 -6.28
CA ALA A 43 9.02 6.79 -4.88
C ALA A 43 10.25 6.34 -4.05
N TYR A 44 11.16 5.55 -4.64
CA TYR A 44 12.43 5.19 -4.02
C TYR A 44 13.31 6.41 -3.74
N GLN A 45 13.41 7.35 -4.68
CA GLN A 45 14.17 8.59 -4.47
C GLN A 45 13.57 9.43 -3.34
N TYR A 46 12.24 9.54 -3.30
CA TYR A 46 11.56 10.21 -2.18
C TYR A 46 11.80 9.52 -0.85
N ALA A 47 11.74 8.19 -0.79
CA ALA A 47 12.07 7.43 0.40
C ALA A 47 13.51 7.71 0.86
N ARG A 48 14.48 7.78 -0.05
CA ARG A 48 15.87 8.12 0.26
C ARG A 48 16.02 9.55 0.79
N SER A 49 15.31 10.52 0.22
CA SER A 49 15.25 11.88 0.74
C SER A 49 14.64 11.92 2.14
N LEU A 50 13.51 11.24 2.34
CA LEU A 50 12.85 11.12 3.64
C LEU A 50 13.74 10.44 4.69
N TYR A 51 14.56 9.46 4.33
CA TYR A 51 15.52 8.83 5.24
C TYR A 51 16.45 9.89 5.86
N THR A 52 17.02 10.74 5.00
CA THR A 52 17.96 11.79 5.43
C THR A 52 17.26 12.83 6.30
N VAL A 53 16.06 13.24 5.90
CA VAL A 53 15.24 14.21 6.62
C VAL A 53 14.81 13.69 8.00
N CYS A 54 14.36 12.44 8.08
CA CYS A 54 13.96 11.82 9.34
C CYS A 54 15.16 11.64 10.28
N ASN A 55 16.31 11.23 9.74
CA ASN A 55 17.55 11.11 10.51
C ASN A 55 18.02 12.45 11.08
N GLN A 56 17.83 13.55 10.34
CA GLN A 56 18.16 14.91 10.79
C GLN A 56 17.04 15.58 11.61
N LYS A 57 15.86 14.98 11.68
CA LYS A 57 14.64 15.55 12.27
C LYS A 57 14.35 16.97 11.75
N ASP A 58 14.61 17.18 10.45
CA ASP A 58 14.51 18.49 9.81
C ASP A 58 13.08 18.76 9.30
N ASN A 59 12.29 19.46 10.11
CA ASN A 59 10.91 19.81 9.77
C ASN A 59 10.81 20.68 8.51
N ALA A 60 11.77 21.60 8.28
CA ALA A 60 11.71 22.50 7.14
C ALA A 60 11.96 21.75 5.82
N ARG A 61 12.90 20.81 5.84
CA ARG A 61 13.11 19.91 4.69
C ARG A 61 11.98 18.91 4.53
N LEU A 62 11.37 18.44 5.62
CA LEU A 62 10.20 17.56 5.55
C LEU A 62 9.06 18.21 4.76
N GLU A 63 8.71 19.46 5.06
CA GLU A 63 7.65 20.15 4.32
C GLU A 63 7.98 20.36 2.84
N LYS A 64 9.25 20.61 2.50
CA LYS A 64 9.68 20.69 1.09
C LYS A 64 9.50 19.36 0.37
N VAL A 65 9.90 18.26 0.99
CA VAL A 65 9.73 16.92 0.43
C VAL A 65 8.24 16.58 0.25
N VAL A 66 7.39 16.96 1.22
CA VAL A 66 5.93 16.81 1.10
C VAL A 66 5.37 17.55 -0.11
N GLN A 67 5.77 18.81 -0.31
CA GLN A 67 5.31 19.59 -1.47
C GLN A 67 5.71 18.94 -2.80
N MET A 68 6.92 18.37 -2.87
CA MET A 68 7.39 17.67 -4.06
C MET A 68 6.61 16.37 -4.31
N ILE A 69 6.35 15.58 -3.27
CA ILE A 69 5.53 14.35 -3.33
C ILE A 69 4.12 14.68 -3.85
N GLU A 70 3.49 15.71 -3.28
CA GLU A 70 2.16 16.18 -3.69
C GLU A 70 2.14 16.68 -5.15
N ALA A 71 3.17 17.41 -5.58
CA ALA A 71 3.27 17.90 -6.95
C ALA A 71 3.44 16.76 -7.97
N ASP A 72 4.25 15.76 -7.64
CA ASP A 72 4.47 14.59 -8.50
C ASP A 72 3.27 13.65 -8.54
N HIS A 73 2.52 13.55 -7.45
CA HIS A 73 1.22 12.86 -7.42
C HIS A 73 0.20 13.56 -8.31
N LYS A 74 0.04 14.89 -8.17
CA LYS A 74 -0.87 15.68 -9.03
C LYS A 74 -0.52 15.64 -10.50
N SER A 75 0.76 15.49 -10.84
CA SER A 75 1.22 15.35 -12.23
C SER A 75 1.25 13.89 -12.71
N GLN A 76 0.68 12.95 -11.95
CA GLN A 76 0.59 11.52 -12.27
C GLN A 76 1.96 10.83 -12.47
N LYS A 77 3.05 11.44 -11.98
CA LYS A 77 4.38 10.84 -11.96
C LYS A 77 4.57 9.89 -10.77
N LEU A 78 3.72 10.03 -9.77
CA LEU A 78 3.67 9.18 -8.59
C LEU A 78 2.28 8.51 -8.52
N SER A 79 2.25 7.19 -8.35
CA SER A 79 0.98 6.46 -8.20
C SER A 79 0.29 6.79 -6.88
N ASP A 80 -1.04 6.59 -6.81
CA ASP A 80 -1.78 6.73 -5.54
C ASP A 80 -1.20 5.82 -4.45
N ARG A 81 -0.74 4.63 -4.82
CA ARG A 81 -0.14 3.67 -3.89
C ARG A 81 1.15 4.23 -3.27
N ASP A 82 2.06 4.72 -4.11
CA ASP A 82 3.34 5.27 -3.67
C ASP A 82 3.15 6.57 -2.88
N HIS A 83 2.24 7.44 -3.32
CA HIS A 83 1.88 8.67 -2.62
C HIS A 83 1.36 8.36 -1.22
N ASN A 84 0.34 7.49 -1.10
CA ASN A 84 -0.23 7.13 0.20
C ASN A 84 0.83 6.51 1.13
N TYR A 85 1.73 5.69 0.58
CA TYR A 85 2.81 5.10 1.36
C TYR A 85 3.79 6.16 1.90
N LEU A 86 4.28 7.05 1.03
CA LEU A 86 5.22 8.11 1.42
C LEU A 86 4.57 9.10 2.40
N MET A 87 3.31 9.46 2.19
CA MET A 87 2.57 10.32 3.11
C MET A 87 2.32 9.66 4.47
N GLY A 88 2.19 8.33 4.52
CA GLY A 88 2.18 7.59 5.79
C GLY A 88 3.48 7.77 6.59
N LEU A 89 4.64 7.73 5.91
CA LEU A 89 5.94 7.96 6.54
C LEU A 89 6.12 9.41 7.00
N VAL A 90 5.68 10.37 6.19
CA VAL A 90 5.63 11.80 6.55
C VAL A 90 4.78 12.00 7.81
N GLN A 91 3.61 11.37 7.89
CA GLN A 91 2.72 11.54 9.04
C GLN A 91 3.34 10.97 10.32
N MET A 92 4.06 9.85 10.23
CA MET A 92 4.83 9.32 11.37
C MET A 92 5.89 10.33 11.84
N ALA A 93 6.64 10.90 10.89
CA ALA A 93 7.64 11.92 11.16
C ALA A 93 7.03 13.17 11.82
N LYS A 94 5.93 13.72 11.26
CA LYS A 94 5.18 14.86 11.82
C LYS A 94 4.65 14.60 13.23
N ASN A 95 4.30 13.36 13.55
CA ASN A 95 3.86 12.94 14.88
C ASN A 95 5.01 12.72 15.88
N GLY A 96 6.25 13.10 15.53
CA GLY A 96 7.43 12.92 16.38
C GLY A 96 8.02 11.50 16.33
N LYS A 97 7.44 10.58 15.55
CA LYS A 97 7.91 9.19 15.39
C LYS A 97 8.99 9.08 14.33
N TRP A 98 10.02 9.93 14.46
CA TRP A 98 11.11 10.05 13.49
C TRP A 98 11.87 8.73 13.29
N ASN A 99 12.17 8.04 14.39
CA ASN A 99 12.92 6.79 14.38
C ASN A 99 12.10 5.67 13.70
N ASP A 100 10.82 5.54 14.03
CA ASP A 100 9.92 4.55 13.42
C ASP A 100 9.78 4.79 11.91
N ALA A 101 9.64 6.05 11.50
CA ALA A 101 9.59 6.43 10.09
C ALA A 101 10.91 6.05 9.38
N GLN A 102 12.05 6.37 9.99
CA GLN A 102 13.37 6.04 9.48
C GLN A 102 13.59 4.53 9.33
N GLU A 103 13.18 3.73 10.32
CA GLU A 103 13.30 2.27 10.27
C GLU A 103 12.47 1.67 9.15
N ARG A 104 11.22 2.14 8.96
CA ARG A 104 10.38 1.72 7.84
C ARG A 104 10.97 2.09 6.49
N ILE A 105 11.51 3.30 6.37
CA ILE A 105 12.20 3.74 5.14
C ILE A 105 13.42 2.86 4.88
N ARG A 106 14.24 2.58 5.91
CA ARG A 106 15.40 1.69 5.80
C ARG A 106 14.99 0.31 5.30
N SER A 107 13.95 -0.28 5.88
CA SER A 107 13.44 -1.59 5.47
C SER A 107 12.97 -1.58 4.02
N LEU A 108 12.30 -0.51 3.57
CA LEU A 108 11.93 -0.35 2.16
C LEU A 108 13.16 -0.33 1.25
N LEU A 109 14.14 0.53 1.56
CA LEU A 109 15.34 0.68 0.74
C LEU A 109 16.11 -0.64 0.64
N GLU A 110 16.24 -1.38 1.75
CA GLU A 110 16.88 -2.70 1.77
C GLU A 110 16.11 -3.77 0.99
N ALA A 111 14.77 -3.72 0.99
CA ALA A 111 13.95 -4.63 0.20
C ALA A 111 14.16 -4.43 -1.31
N GLN A 112 14.32 -3.17 -1.75
CA GLN A 112 14.57 -2.86 -3.16
C GLN A 112 15.98 -3.28 -3.61
N VAL A 113 17.00 -3.12 -2.77
CA VAL A 113 18.38 -3.55 -3.08
C VAL A 113 18.51 -5.07 -3.27
N LYS A 114 17.63 -5.88 -2.67
CA LYS A 114 17.63 -7.35 -2.84
C LYS A 114 16.90 -7.84 -4.09
N THR A 115 16.24 -6.95 -4.81
CA THR A 115 15.40 -7.30 -5.97
C THR A 115 16.12 -7.02 -7.31
N GLU A 116 17.22 -6.25 -7.30
CA GLU A 116 18.18 -6.16 -8.43
C GLU A 116 19.19 -7.31 -8.43
#